data_AF-A0A1F2RVJ6-F1
#
_entry.id   AF-A0A1F2RVJ6-F1
#
_cell.length_a   1.000
_cell.length_b   1.000
_cell.length_c   1.000
_cell.angle_alpha   90.00
_cell.angle_beta   90.00
_cell.angle_gamma   90.00
#
_symmetry.space_group_name_H-M   'P 1'
#
loop_
_entity.id
_entity.type
_entity.pdbx_description
1 polymer ?
#
loop_
_entity_poly.entity_id
_entity_poly.type
_entity_poly.pdbx_seq_one_letter_code
_entity_poly.pdbx_strand_id
1 'polypeptide(L)'
;MDTNLQLWLIPVLPLVGALWNGLTGKGCTNRAIAAVGIGSVACSFALAVRAFFSLGETAHLETYSNWIVAGPLQIPFNFYLDPLSAVMALIVAGVGLLIHIYTAGYMAREGGFYRFFCYMNLFLFFMLMLVLAGNYALLFVGWEGVGLCSYLLIGFQYHQQDAAGTGKKAFITTRIGDFGFLLGILLIYSNFHSLNFTEVFSSAASWPVETDYYGTLTVICLLILVGAAGKSAQVPLHAWLPDAMLGPAPVSALILAATMVTAGVYIIARSSVLYTHAPEALLVVAIVGAVTALFAATIGLAQTDGWAIIRPLGSISRNLLWKIIDVWVIDGMTRGLASRVLRFGDWARRWQSGNIRSYAAWMVIGAILLIGFMTGLIA
;
A
#
# COMPACT_ATOMS: atom_id res chain seq x y z
N MET A 1 -26.80 -28.59 3.92
CA MET A 1 -26.96 -28.39 2.47
C MET A 1 -25.56 -28.29 1.90
N ASP A 2 -25.11 -29.29 1.15
CA ASP A 2 -23.85 -29.23 0.42
C ASP A 2 -23.98 -28.19 -0.70
N THR A 3 -23.86 -26.92 -0.35
CA THR A 3 -23.76 -25.86 -1.36
C THR A 3 -22.37 -25.96 -1.96
N ASN A 4 -22.25 -26.75 -3.04
CA ASN A 4 -21.08 -26.68 -3.89
C ASN A 4 -20.94 -25.23 -4.37
N LEU A 5 -19.93 -24.51 -3.87
CA LEU A 5 -19.75 -23.09 -4.14
C LEU A 5 -19.18 -22.87 -5.54
N GLN A 6 -18.67 -23.94 -6.16
CA GLN A 6 -18.10 -23.93 -7.50
C GLN A 6 -17.06 -22.81 -7.61
N LEU A 7 -16.13 -22.77 -6.66
CA LEU A 7 -15.17 -21.68 -6.48
C LEU A 7 -14.37 -21.42 -7.76
N TRP A 8 -14.12 -22.47 -8.55
CA TRP A 8 -13.44 -22.37 -9.85
C TRP A 8 -14.10 -21.44 -10.86
N LEU A 9 -15.42 -21.23 -10.79
CA LEU A 9 -16.13 -20.32 -11.68
C LEU A 9 -15.73 -18.86 -11.44
N ILE A 10 -15.39 -18.50 -10.20
CA ILE A 10 -15.03 -17.12 -9.82
C ILE A 10 -13.84 -16.62 -10.66
N PRO A 11 -12.67 -17.28 -10.71
CA PRO A 11 -11.58 -16.84 -11.58
C PRO A 11 -11.83 -17.15 -13.06
N VAL A 12 -12.47 -18.28 -13.40
CA VAL A 12 -12.63 -18.71 -14.80
C VAL A 12 -13.52 -17.79 -15.63
N LEU A 13 -14.52 -17.14 -15.03
CA LEU A 13 -15.37 -16.19 -15.75
C LEU A 13 -14.54 -15.03 -16.36
N PRO A 14 -13.71 -14.30 -15.60
CA PRO A 14 -12.75 -13.33 -16.14
C PRO A 14 -11.85 -13.91 -17.22
N LEU A 15 -11.36 -15.16 -17.06
CA LEU A 15 -10.54 -15.83 -18.08
C LEU A 15 -11.30 -16.03 -19.39
N VAL A 16 -12.56 -16.47 -19.34
CA VAL A 16 -13.42 -16.59 -20.53
C VAL A 16 -13.59 -15.23 -21.20
N GLY A 17 -13.81 -14.17 -20.41
CA GLY A 17 -13.86 -12.80 -20.93
C GLY A 17 -12.54 -12.35 -21.58
N ALA A 18 -11.40 -12.71 -20.99
CA ALA A 18 -10.08 -12.43 -21.56
C ALA A 18 -9.85 -13.16 -22.88
N LEU A 19 -10.13 -14.46 -22.93
CA LEU A 19 -9.98 -15.30 -24.12
C LEU A 19 -10.89 -14.81 -25.25
N TRP A 20 -12.14 -14.49 -24.95
CA TRP A 20 -13.07 -13.96 -25.94
C TRP A 20 -12.58 -12.61 -26.49
N ASN A 21 -12.25 -11.65 -25.61
CA ASN A 21 -11.74 -10.35 -26.04
C ASN A 21 -10.41 -10.46 -26.81
N GLY A 22 -9.53 -11.39 -26.43
CA GLY A 22 -8.25 -11.61 -27.08
C GLY A 22 -8.36 -12.26 -28.46
N LEU A 23 -9.22 -13.27 -28.62
CA LEU A 23 -9.36 -14.05 -29.85
C LEU A 23 -10.28 -13.38 -30.88
N THR A 24 -11.43 -12.86 -30.44
CA THR A 24 -12.46 -12.32 -31.36
C THR A 24 -12.57 -10.80 -31.32
N GLY A 25 -12.02 -10.15 -30.28
CA GLY A 25 -12.25 -8.72 -30.04
C GLY A 25 -11.76 -7.77 -31.14
N LYS A 26 -10.78 -8.16 -31.97
CA LYS A 26 -10.31 -7.33 -33.09
C LYS A 26 -11.41 -7.05 -34.14
N GLY A 27 -12.38 -7.96 -34.29
CA GLY A 27 -13.52 -7.82 -35.21
C GLY A 27 -14.80 -7.28 -34.55
N CYS A 28 -14.78 -7.01 -33.24
CA CYS A 28 -15.96 -6.62 -32.48
C CYS A 28 -16.00 -5.11 -32.23
N THR A 29 -17.21 -4.60 -31.92
CA THR A 29 -17.37 -3.21 -31.49
C THR A 29 -16.88 -3.02 -30.05
N ASN A 30 -16.42 -1.81 -29.70
CA ASN A 30 -16.03 -1.46 -28.32
C ASN A 30 -17.14 -1.78 -27.30
N ARG A 31 -18.41 -1.65 -27.69
CA ARG A 31 -19.55 -2.00 -26.84
C ARG A 31 -19.60 -3.50 -26.53
N ALA A 32 -19.39 -4.37 -27.51
CA ALA A 32 -19.39 -5.81 -27.32
C ALA A 32 -18.19 -6.26 -26.44
N ILE A 33 -17.00 -5.70 -26.70
CA ILE A 33 -15.79 -5.94 -25.91
C ILE A 33 -16.01 -5.55 -24.43
N ALA A 34 -16.53 -4.34 -24.20
CA ALA A 34 -16.80 -3.84 -22.87
C ALA A 34 -17.89 -4.68 -22.18
N ALA A 35 -18.95 -5.07 -22.90
CA ALA A 35 -20.03 -5.89 -22.35
C ALA A 35 -19.52 -7.27 -21.90
N VAL A 36 -18.67 -7.94 -22.69
CA VAL A 36 -18.08 -9.23 -22.30
C VAL A 36 -17.07 -9.06 -21.17
N GLY A 37 -16.21 -8.04 -21.25
CA GLY A 37 -15.21 -7.76 -20.23
C GLY A 37 -15.84 -7.45 -18.87
N ILE A 38 -16.78 -6.51 -18.82
CA ILE A 38 -17.51 -6.12 -17.61
C ILE A 38 -18.44 -7.23 -17.14
N GLY A 39 -19.20 -7.85 -18.06
CA GLY A 39 -20.18 -8.89 -17.73
C GLY A 39 -19.53 -10.11 -17.08
N SER A 40 -18.40 -10.58 -17.60
CA SER A 40 -17.66 -11.69 -16.99
C SER A 40 -17.17 -11.39 -15.56
N VAL A 41 -16.65 -10.19 -15.33
CA VAL A 41 -16.21 -9.75 -13.98
C VAL A 41 -17.42 -9.54 -13.06
N ALA A 42 -18.54 -9.03 -13.57
CA ALA A 42 -19.77 -8.85 -12.79
C ALA A 42 -20.35 -10.19 -12.33
N CYS A 43 -20.36 -11.21 -13.20
CA CYS A 43 -20.76 -12.56 -12.82
C CYS A 43 -19.80 -13.16 -11.77
N SER A 44 -18.50 -12.95 -11.92
CA SER A 44 -17.51 -13.38 -10.92
C SER A 44 -17.72 -12.70 -9.57
N PHE A 45 -17.98 -11.39 -9.55
CA PHE A 45 -18.32 -10.66 -8.34
C PHE A 45 -19.60 -11.19 -7.68
N ALA A 46 -20.66 -11.46 -8.46
CA ALA A 46 -21.90 -12.03 -7.94
C ALA A 46 -21.66 -13.41 -7.30
N LEU A 47 -20.81 -14.25 -7.89
CA LEU A 47 -20.42 -15.53 -7.30
C LEU A 47 -19.56 -15.36 -6.04
N ALA A 48 -18.66 -14.37 -6.00
CA ALA A 48 -17.88 -14.05 -4.80
C ALA A 48 -18.78 -13.56 -3.65
N VAL A 49 -19.80 -12.74 -3.95
CA VAL A 49 -20.84 -12.32 -2.98
C VAL A 49 -21.62 -13.52 -2.47
N ARG A 50 -22.06 -14.41 -3.37
CA ARG A 50 -22.73 -15.66 -2.97
C ARG A 50 -21.84 -16.49 -2.06
N ALA A 51 -20.58 -16.70 -2.43
CA ALA A 51 -19.60 -17.46 -1.68
C ALA A 51 -19.36 -16.87 -0.27
N PHE A 52 -19.28 -15.54 -0.17
CA PHE A 52 -19.14 -14.84 1.11
C PHE A 52 -20.32 -15.09 2.05
N PHE A 53 -21.56 -14.96 1.56
CA PHE A 53 -22.75 -15.18 2.39
C PHE A 53 -23.02 -16.66 2.70
N SER A 54 -22.49 -17.57 1.90
CA SER A 54 -22.58 -19.01 2.15
C SER A 54 -21.47 -19.55 3.05
N LEU A 55 -20.43 -18.76 3.33
CA LEU A 55 -19.31 -19.18 4.17
C LEU A 55 -19.79 -19.31 5.61
N GLY A 56 -19.66 -20.52 6.17
CA GLY A 56 -19.95 -20.80 7.57
C GLY A 56 -18.77 -20.47 8.50
N GLU A 57 -18.77 -21.07 9.69
CA GLU A 57 -17.68 -20.91 10.66
C GLU A 57 -16.37 -21.60 10.24
N THR A 58 -16.45 -22.60 9.36
CA THR A 58 -15.30 -23.36 8.88
C THR A 58 -14.92 -22.96 7.47
N ALA A 59 -13.62 -23.05 7.18
CA ALA A 59 -13.12 -22.84 5.82
C ALA A 59 -13.65 -23.93 4.88
N HIS A 60 -13.98 -23.54 3.66
CA HIS A 60 -14.49 -24.42 2.60
C HIS A 60 -13.38 -24.73 1.60
N LEU A 61 -13.06 -26.01 1.42
CA LEU A 61 -12.02 -26.49 0.51
C LEU A 61 -12.66 -27.29 -0.63
N GLU A 62 -12.48 -26.85 -1.87
CA GLU A 62 -12.89 -27.58 -3.07
C GLU A 62 -11.66 -28.12 -3.80
N THR A 63 -11.52 -29.45 -3.84
CA THR A 63 -10.44 -30.14 -4.55
C THR A 63 -10.99 -30.77 -5.83
N TYR A 64 -10.35 -30.50 -6.97
CA TYR A 64 -10.84 -30.94 -8.27
C TYR A 64 -10.04 -32.11 -8.85
N SER A 65 -8.72 -31.98 -8.95
CA SER A 65 -7.83 -33.03 -9.47
C SER A 65 -6.40 -32.82 -8.97
N ASN A 66 -5.55 -33.84 -9.10
CA ASN A 66 -4.12 -33.69 -8.84
C ASN A 66 -3.45 -32.99 -10.02
N TRP A 67 -2.86 -31.82 -9.77
CA TRP A 67 -2.23 -31.01 -10.81
C TRP A 67 -0.79 -31.46 -11.08
N ILE A 68 0.02 -31.58 -10.03
CA ILE A 68 1.42 -32.01 -10.13
C ILE A 68 1.60 -33.27 -9.29
N VAL A 69 2.05 -34.34 -9.92
CA VAL A 69 2.39 -35.61 -9.29
C VAL A 69 3.81 -35.99 -9.70
N ALA A 70 4.74 -35.94 -8.75
CA ALA A 70 6.14 -36.26 -8.98
C ALA A 70 6.73 -36.99 -7.76
N GLY A 71 6.67 -38.32 -7.77
CA GLY A 71 7.08 -39.14 -6.63
C GLY A 71 6.24 -38.81 -5.38
N PRO A 72 6.85 -38.40 -4.25
CA PRO A 72 6.13 -38.02 -3.04
C PRO A 72 5.46 -36.63 -3.15
N LEU A 73 5.84 -35.80 -4.13
CA LEU A 73 5.21 -34.49 -4.32
C LEU A 73 3.84 -34.66 -4.96
N GLN A 74 2.79 -34.34 -4.21
CA GLN A 74 1.41 -34.29 -4.70
C GLN A 74 0.83 -32.90 -4.45
N ILE A 75 0.56 -32.16 -5.53
CA ILE A 75 -0.04 -30.84 -5.46
C ILE A 75 -1.43 -30.91 -6.11
N PRO A 76 -2.50 -30.87 -5.32
CA PRO A 76 -3.86 -30.78 -5.86
C PRO A 76 -4.14 -29.42 -6.49
N PHE A 77 -4.97 -29.40 -7.52
CA PHE A 77 -5.68 -28.21 -7.95
C PHE A 77 -6.90 -28.03 -7.03
N ASN A 78 -6.77 -27.15 -6.04
CA ASN A 78 -7.82 -26.88 -5.08
C ASN A 78 -8.00 -25.37 -4.83
N PHE A 79 -9.24 -24.98 -4.57
CA PHE A 79 -9.57 -23.65 -4.10
C PHE A 79 -9.99 -23.70 -2.63
N TYR A 80 -9.46 -22.77 -1.85
CA TYR A 80 -9.66 -22.64 -0.42
C TYR A 80 -10.33 -21.30 -0.13
N LEU A 81 -11.51 -21.37 0.47
CA LEU A 81 -12.30 -20.21 0.86
C LEU A 81 -12.43 -20.15 2.39
N ASP A 82 -12.01 -19.04 2.96
CA ASP A 82 -12.05 -18.72 4.37
C ASP A 82 -12.32 -17.20 4.52
N PRO A 83 -12.48 -16.66 5.74
CA PRO A 83 -12.81 -15.24 5.90
C PRO A 83 -11.83 -14.29 5.21
N LEU A 84 -10.53 -14.60 5.23
CA LEU A 84 -9.50 -13.78 4.58
C LEU A 84 -9.63 -13.78 3.06
N SER A 85 -9.73 -14.97 2.44
CA SER A 85 -9.86 -15.09 0.98
C SER A 85 -11.22 -14.60 0.48
N ALA A 86 -12.30 -14.76 1.26
CA ALA A 86 -13.62 -14.27 0.90
C ALA A 86 -13.65 -12.74 0.82
N VAL A 87 -13.11 -12.04 1.84
CA VAL A 87 -12.99 -10.57 1.82
C VAL A 87 -12.10 -10.12 0.66
N MET A 88 -10.96 -10.77 0.45
CA MET A 88 -10.08 -10.41 -0.65
C MET A 88 -10.70 -10.67 -2.03
N ALA A 89 -11.46 -11.75 -2.21
CA ALA A 89 -12.18 -12.02 -3.46
C ALA A 89 -13.23 -10.94 -3.74
N LEU A 90 -13.95 -10.47 -2.72
CA LEU A 90 -14.89 -9.35 -2.84
C LEU A 90 -14.19 -8.05 -3.22
N ILE A 91 -13.06 -7.72 -2.60
CA ILE A 91 -12.29 -6.51 -2.91
C ILE A 91 -11.78 -6.58 -4.35
N VAL A 92 -11.15 -7.69 -4.74
CA VAL A 92 -10.59 -7.89 -6.07
C VAL A 92 -11.68 -7.83 -7.15
N ALA A 93 -12.76 -8.61 -7.00
CA ALA A 93 -13.83 -8.65 -8.01
C ALA A 93 -14.68 -7.37 -8.01
N GLY A 94 -14.98 -6.80 -6.83
CA GLY A 94 -15.82 -5.60 -6.68
C GLY A 94 -15.12 -4.34 -7.16
N VAL A 95 -13.93 -4.04 -6.64
CA VAL A 95 -13.14 -2.89 -7.13
C VAL A 95 -12.71 -3.12 -8.58
N GLY A 96 -12.36 -4.36 -8.94
CA GLY A 96 -12.10 -4.75 -10.32
C GLY A 96 -13.25 -4.40 -11.25
N LEU A 97 -14.50 -4.74 -10.89
CA LEU A 97 -15.70 -4.40 -11.67
C LEU A 97 -15.85 -2.89 -11.88
N LEU A 98 -15.71 -2.08 -10.82
CA LEU A 98 -15.79 -0.63 -10.91
C LEU A 98 -14.73 -0.05 -11.87
N ILE A 99 -13.51 -0.60 -11.84
CA ILE A 99 -12.44 -0.19 -12.73
C ILE A 99 -12.72 -0.61 -14.18
N HIS A 100 -13.31 -1.78 -14.42
CA HIS A 100 -13.71 -2.20 -15.77
C HIS A 100 -14.79 -1.27 -16.35
N ILE A 101 -15.76 -0.85 -15.54
CA ILE A 101 -16.79 0.13 -15.93
C ILE A 101 -16.14 1.48 -16.26
N TYR A 102 -15.24 1.97 -15.39
CA TYR A 102 -14.50 3.21 -15.64
C TYR A 102 -13.66 3.14 -16.92
N THR A 103 -13.00 2.02 -17.15
CA THR A 103 -12.15 1.76 -18.32
C THR A 103 -12.94 1.86 -19.62
N ALA A 104 -14.18 1.38 -19.66
CA ALA A 104 -15.01 1.45 -20.87
C ALA A 104 -15.23 2.89 -21.36
N GLY A 105 -15.35 3.85 -20.44
CA GLY A 105 -15.43 5.27 -20.76
C GLY A 105 -14.05 5.87 -21.09
N TYR A 106 -13.04 5.58 -20.27
CA TYR A 106 -11.69 6.13 -20.39
C TYR A 106 -11.01 5.74 -21.71
N MET A 107 -11.06 4.46 -22.08
CA MET A 107 -10.38 3.93 -23.28
C MET A 107 -11.22 4.06 -24.55
N ALA A 108 -12.42 4.65 -24.50
CA ALA A 108 -13.37 4.65 -25.62
C ALA A 108 -12.81 5.24 -26.92
N ARG A 109 -11.83 6.15 -26.82
CA ARG A 109 -11.19 6.85 -27.95
C ARG A 109 -9.75 6.38 -28.22
N GLU A 110 -9.26 5.42 -27.44
CA GLU A 110 -7.88 4.92 -27.51
C GLU A 110 -7.75 3.69 -28.40
N GLY A 111 -6.58 3.52 -29.00
CA GLY A 111 -6.26 2.33 -29.79
C GLY A 111 -6.09 1.07 -28.93
N GLY A 112 -6.45 -0.09 -29.46
CA GLY A 112 -6.21 -1.37 -28.79
C GLY A 112 -7.19 -1.73 -27.67
N PHE A 113 -8.42 -1.21 -27.72
CA PHE A 113 -9.49 -1.44 -26.74
C PHE A 113 -9.67 -2.91 -26.35
N TYR A 114 -9.77 -3.83 -27.33
CA TYR A 114 -9.91 -5.26 -27.08
C TYR A 114 -8.72 -5.87 -26.34
N ARG A 115 -7.49 -5.44 -26.66
CA ARG A 115 -6.27 -5.90 -26.01
C ARG A 115 -6.22 -5.43 -24.56
N PHE A 116 -6.62 -4.18 -24.31
CA PHE A 116 -6.67 -3.63 -22.96
C PHE A 116 -7.65 -4.42 -22.08
N PHE A 117 -8.88 -4.64 -22.55
CA PHE A 117 -9.86 -5.45 -21.83
C PHE A 117 -9.42 -6.92 -21.67
N CYS A 118 -8.76 -7.52 -22.66
CA CYS A 118 -8.16 -8.84 -22.53
C CYS A 118 -7.17 -8.90 -21.36
N TYR A 119 -6.24 -7.95 -21.28
CA TYR A 119 -5.23 -7.89 -20.22
C TYR A 119 -5.84 -7.61 -18.85
N MET A 120 -6.82 -6.72 -18.75
CA MET A 120 -7.54 -6.43 -17.50
C MET A 120 -8.28 -7.67 -16.97
N ASN A 121 -9.00 -8.38 -17.84
CA ASN A 121 -9.69 -9.61 -17.49
C ASN A 121 -8.73 -10.74 -17.10
N LEU A 122 -7.61 -10.87 -17.82
CA LEU A 122 -6.57 -11.86 -17.51
C LEU A 122 -5.89 -11.57 -16.17
N PHE A 123 -5.66 -10.29 -15.87
CA PHE A 123 -5.16 -9.84 -14.59
C PHE A 123 -6.10 -10.24 -13.45
N LEU A 124 -7.41 -10.01 -13.61
CA LEU A 124 -8.44 -10.39 -12.64
C LEU A 124 -8.51 -11.90 -12.42
N PHE A 125 -8.39 -12.69 -13.49
CA PHE A 125 -8.30 -14.16 -13.40
C PHE A 125 -7.15 -14.60 -12.49
N PHE A 126 -5.93 -14.12 -12.75
CA PHE A 126 -4.77 -14.52 -11.96
C PHE A 126 -4.84 -14.02 -10.53
N MET A 127 -5.35 -12.81 -10.30
CA MET A 127 -5.53 -12.28 -8.95
C MET A 127 -6.57 -13.09 -8.15
N LEU A 128 -7.69 -13.47 -8.76
CA LEU A 128 -8.70 -14.31 -8.09
C LEU A 128 -8.19 -15.73 -7.86
N MET A 129 -7.41 -16.28 -8.79
CA MET A 129 -6.71 -17.56 -8.60
C MET A 129 -5.72 -17.49 -7.43
N LEU A 130 -4.94 -16.41 -7.32
CA LEU A 130 -3.99 -16.18 -6.23
C LEU A 130 -4.71 -16.17 -4.87
N VAL A 131 -5.80 -15.41 -4.78
CA VAL A 131 -6.55 -15.26 -3.52
C VAL A 131 -7.26 -16.55 -3.12
N LEU A 132 -7.82 -17.30 -4.07
CA LEU A 132 -8.56 -18.52 -3.77
C LEU A 132 -7.68 -19.77 -3.70
N ALA A 133 -6.39 -19.69 -4.03
CA ALA A 133 -5.51 -20.85 -4.05
C ALA A 133 -5.54 -21.63 -2.72
N GLY A 134 -5.60 -22.97 -2.77
CA GLY A 134 -5.52 -23.82 -1.57
C GLY A 134 -4.12 -24.28 -1.19
N ASN A 135 -3.11 -23.90 -1.97
CA ASN A 135 -1.72 -24.27 -1.75
C ASN A 135 -0.76 -23.20 -2.30
N TYR A 136 0.48 -23.22 -1.80
CA TYR A 136 1.52 -22.25 -2.19
C TYR A 136 1.87 -22.30 -3.69
N ALA A 137 1.80 -23.47 -4.33
CA ALA A 137 2.13 -23.61 -5.75
C ALA A 137 1.08 -22.94 -6.65
N LEU A 138 -0.21 -23.19 -6.40
CA LEU A 138 -1.29 -22.52 -7.14
C LEU A 138 -1.32 -21.02 -6.86
N LEU A 139 -1.01 -20.60 -5.63
CA LEU A 139 -0.84 -19.19 -5.30
C LEU A 139 0.29 -18.57 -6.13
N PHE A 140 1.43 -19.26 -6.26
CA PHE A 140 2.56 -18.81 -7.07
C PHE A 140 2.22 -18.68 -8.56
N VAL A 141 1.34 -19.54 -9.11
CA VAL A 141 0.83 -19.37 -10.48
C VAL A 141 0.07 -18.05 -10.62
N GLY A 142 -0.86 -17.76 -9.71
CA GLY A 142 -1.57 -16.48 -9.69
C GLY A 142 -0.62 -15.30 -9.51
N TRP A 143 0.39 -15.46 -8.66
CA TRP A 143 1.43 -14.46 -8.36
C TRP A 143 2.26 -14.07 -9.58
N GLU A 144 2.74 -15.06 -10.32
CA GLU A 144 3.46 -14.88 -11.58
C GLU A 144 2.56 -14.26 -12.66
N GLY A 145 1.33 -14.77 -12.77
CA GLY A 145 0.34 -14.29 -13.73
C GLY A 145 -0.03 -12.81 -13.53
N VAL A 146 -0.20 -12.38 -12.28
CA VAL A 146 -0.40 -10.96 -11.93
C VAL A 146 0.80 -10.11 -12.36
N GLY A 147 2.03 -10.59 -12.15
CA GLY A 147 3.26 -9.91 -12.59
C GLY A 147 3.39 -9.77 -14.11
N LEU A 148 3.02 -10.81 -14.85
CA LEU A 148 2.97 -10.78 -16.31
C LEU A 148 1.91 -9.79 -16.79
N CYS A 149 0.71 -9.83 -16.23
CA CYS A 149 -0.37 -8.94 -16.65
C CYS A 149 -0.07 -7.48 -16.30
N SER A 150 0.57 -7.20 -15.14
CA SER A 150 1.02 -5.84 -14.81
C SER A 150 2.05 -5.33 -15.80
N TYR A 151 2.99 -6.18 -16.25
CA TYR A 151 3.95 -5.80 -17.30
C TYR A 151 3.25 -5.38 -18.60
N LEU A 152 2.27 -6.18 -19.04
CA LEU A 152 1.50 -5.91 -20.26
C LEU A 152 0.63 -4.65 -20.16
N LEU A 153 0.08 -4.37 -18.98
CA LEU A 153 -0.78 -3.21 -18.73
C LEU A 153 0.02 -1.91 -18.56
N ILE A 154 1.12 -1.93 -17.80
CA ILE A 154 2.01 -0.77 -17.64
C ILE A 154 2.66 -0.42 -18.98
N GLY A 155 3.16 -1.43 -19.69
CA GLY A 155 3.75 -1.28 -21.03
C GLY A 155 2.73 -1.22 -22.17
N PHE A 156 1.45 -0.94 -21.90
CA PHE A 156 0.38 -1.04 -22.91
C PHE A 156 0.64 -0.13 -24.13
N GLN A 157 1.16 1.08 -23.90
CA GLN A 157 1.58 2.02 -24.93
C GLN A 157 3.05 1.78 -25.33
N TYR A 158 3.40 0.55 -25.71
CA TYR A 158 4.78 0.13 -26.04
C TYR A 158 5.47 0.93 -27.16
N HIS A 159 4.71 1.69 -27.96
CA HIS A 159 5.28 2.62 -28.95
C HIS A 159 6.03 3.78 -28.28
N GLN A 160 5.67 4.13 -27.04
CA GLN A 160 6.39 5.10 -26.23
C GLN A 160 7.48 4.38 -25.44
N GLN A 161 8.74 4.75 -25.67
CA GLN A 161 9.88 4.07 -25.04
C GLN A 161 9.84 4.18 -23.52
N ASP A 162 9.33 5.29 -22.97
CA ASP A 162 9.21 5.51 -21.53
C ASP A 162 8.23 4.51 -20.89
N ALA A 163 7.06 4.27 -21.51
CA ALA A 163 6.08 3.30 -21.03
C ALA A 163 6.61 1.86 -21.10
N ALA A 164 7.29 1.49 -22.20
CA ALA A 164 7.90 0.18 -22.35
C ALA A 164 9.04 -0.06 -21.34
N GLY A 165 9.91 0.93 -21.14
CA GLY A 165 11.01 0.88 -20.18
C GLY A 165 10.51 0.76 -18.74
N THR A 166 9.45 1.50 -18.40
CA THR A 166 8.78 1.43 -17.10
C THR A 166 8.16 0.07 -16.84
N GLY A 167 7.43 -0.49 -17.82
CA GLY A 167 6.88 -1.84 -17.70
C GLY A 167 7.99 -2.86 -17.43
N LYS A 168 9.10 -2.79 -18.16
CA LYS A 168 10.28 -3.65 -17.94
C LYS A 168 10.87 -3.48 -16.54
N LYS A 169 11.03 -2.24 -16.05
CA LYS A 169 11.54 -1.98 -14.70
C LYS A 169 10.63 -2.61 -13.63
N ALA A 170 9.32 -2.48 -13.76
CA ALA A 170 8.34 -3.10 -12.86
C ALA A 170 8.42 -4.63 -12.91
N PHE A 171 8.50 -5.21 -14.09
CA PHE A 171 8.62 -6.66 -14.25
C PHE A 171 9.91 -7.21 -13.62
N ILE A 172 11.06 -6.57 -13.86
CA ILE A 172 12.34 -7.03 -13.31
C ILE A 172 12.36 -6.91 -11.79
N THR A 173 11.93 -5.77 -11.25
CA THR A 173 11.96 -5.54 -9.80
C THR A 173 11.07 -6.53 -9.06
N THR A 174 9.87 -6.78 -9.60
CA THR A 174 8.94 -7.75 -9.02
C THR A 174 9.46 -9.18 -9.15
N ARG A 175 10.09 -9.51 -10.29
CA ARG A 175 10.71 -10.83 -10.52
C ARG A 175 11.82 -11.14 -9.52
N ILE A 176 12.62 -10.15 -9.13
CA ILE A 176 13.63 -10.32 -8.08
C ILE A 176 12.97 -10.73 -6.75
N GLY A 177 11.84 -10.11 -6.40
CA GLY A 177 11.04 -10.51 -5.24
C GLY A 177 10.50 -11.94 -5.39
N ASP A 178 9.98 -12.28 -6.57
CA ASP A 178 9.38 -13.58 -6.87
C ASP A 178 10.39 -14.74 -6.66
N PHE A 179 11.68 -14.52 -6.91
CA PHE A 179 12.74 -15.49 -6.57
C PHE A 179 12.83 -15.75 -5.06
N GLY A 180 12.74 -14.70 -4.24
CA GLY A 180 12.70 -14.85 -2.79
C GLY A 180 11.50 -15.69 -2.35
N PHE A 181 10.32 -15.39 -2.90
CA PHE A 181 9.12 -16.18 -2.60
C PHE A 181 9.26 -17.64 -3.03
N LEU A 182 9.79 -17.90 -4.22
CA LEU A 182 10.03 -19.26 -4.71
C LEU A 182 10.96 -20.05 -3.79
N LEU A 183 12.06 -19.44 -3.32
CA LEU A 183 12.95 -20.07 -2.34
C LEU A 183 12.22 -20.37 -1.02
N GLY A 184 11.33 -19.48 -0.58
CA GLY A 184 10.46 -19.72 0.58
C GLY A 184 9.56 -20.95 0.38
N ILE A 185 8.92 -21.08 -0.78
CA ILE A 185 8.09 -22.25 -1.13
C ILE A 185 8.92 -23.55 -1.12
N LEU A 186 10.14 -23.51 -1.68
CA LEU A 186 11.03 -24.67 -1.68
C LEU A 186 11.44 -25.09 -0.26
N LEU A 187 11.73 -24.14 0.62
CA LEU A 187 12.04 -24.43 2.03
C LEU A 187 10.81 -24.94 2.79
N ILE A 188 9.60 -24.43 2.50
CA ILE A 188 8.36 -24.98 3.06
C ILE A 188 8.24 -26.46 2.67
N TYR A 189 8.37 -26.78 1.38
CA TYR A 189 8.28 -28.18 0.95
C TYR A 189 9.38 -29.06 1.57
N SER A 190 10.61 -28.55 1.67
CA SER A 190 11.73 -29.30 2.25
C SER A 190 11.52 -29.65 3.74
N ASN A 191 10.76 -28.85 4.49
CA ASN A 191 10.57 -29.02 5.92
C ASN A 191 9.22 -29.69 6.28
N PHE A 192 8.15 -29.35 5.55
CA PHE A 192 6.80 -29.83 5.82
C PHE A 192 6.36 -30.97 4.90
N HIS A 193 7.11 -31.26 3.84
CA HIS A 193 6.78 -32.23 2.79
C HIS A 193 5.41 -32.00 2.12
N SER A 194 4.86 -30.79 2.25
CA SER A 194 3.59 -30.37 1.67
C SER A 194 3.64 -28.90 1.29
N LEU A 195 2.81 -28.53 0.32
CA LEU A 195 2.53 -27.14 -0.05
C LEU A 195 1.07 -26.74 0.22
N ASN A 196 0.24 -27.66 0.71
CA ASN A 196 -1.15 -27.39 1.08
C ASN A 196 -1.19 -26.55 2.35
N PHE A 197 -2.01 -25.50 2.37
CA PHE A 197 -2.09 -24.59 3.51
C PHE A 197 -2.52 -25.29 4.80
N THR A 198 -3.54 -26.15 4.72
CA THR A 198 -4.06 -26.88 5.89
C THR A 198 -2.99 -27.77 6.53
N GLU A 199 -2.22 -28.49 5.72
CA GLU A 199 -1.16 -29.38 6.19
C GLU A 199 0.03 -28.58 6.76
N VAL A 200 0.52 -27.59 6.02
CA VAL A 200 1.64 -26.73 6.46
C VAL A 200 1.31 -26.02 7.77
N PHE A 201 0.13 -25.43 7.89
CA PHE A 201 -0.26 -24.69 9.10
C PHE A 201 -0.50 -25.60 10.29
N SER A 202 -1.12 -26.78 10.08
CA SER A 202 -1.30 -27.75 11.16
C SER A 202 0.03 -28.28 11.71
N SER A 203 1.00 -28.53 10.82
CA SER A 203 2.35 -28.96 11.23
C SER A 203 3.12 -27.82 11.89
N ALA A 204 3.09 -26.62 11.33
CA ALA A 204 3.80 -25.46 11.87
C ALA A 204 3.30 -25.06 13.26
N ALA A 205 2.00 -25.18 13.53
CA ALA A 205 1.42 -24.89 14.85
C ALA A 205 1.97 -25.79 15.97
N SER A 206 2.49 -26.98 15.63
CA SER A 206 3.13 -27.89 16.59
C SER A 206 4.60 -27.59 16.86
N TRP A 207 5.24 -26.74 16.04
CA TRP A 207 6.64 -26.38 16.19
C TRP A 207 6.81 -25.37 17.33
N PRO A 208 7.93 -25.40 18.06
CA PRO A 208 8.21 -24.39 19.08
C PRO A 208 8.36 -23.00 18.43
N VAL A 209 8.06 -21.95 19.20
CA VAL A 209 8.37 -20.58 18.80
C VAL A 209 9.88 -20.42 18.76
N GLU A 210 10.41 -19.91 17.66
CA GLU A 210 11.84 -19.72 17.48
C GLU A 210 12.34 -18.57 18.36
N THR A 211 13.39 -18.83 19.13
CA THR A 211 14.07 -17.84 19.99
C THR A 211 15.38 -17.34 19.40
N ASP A 212 15.94 -18.07 18.44
CA ASP A 212 17.21 -17.74 17.80
C ASP A 212 17.01 -16.93 16.52
N TYR A 213 17.95 -16.03 16.22
CA TYR A 213 17.93 -15.17 15.03
C TYR A 213 17.97 -15.92 13.68
N TYR A 214 18.34 -17.21 13.68
CA TYR A 214 18.56 -18.01 12.47
C TYR A 214 17.62 -19.23 12.36
N GLY A 215 16.43 -19.12 12.93
CA GLY A 215 15.43 -20.17 12.84
C GLY A 215 14.95 -20.45 11.40
N THR A 216 14.51 -21.68 11.15
CA THR A 216 14.07 -22.13 9.82
C THR A 216 12.79 -21.41 9.39
N LEU A 217 11.83 -21.24 10.30
CA LEU A 217 10.59 -20.49 10.04
C LEU A 217 10.91 -19.01 9.83
N THR A 218 11.85 -18.45 10.57
CA THR A 218 12.35 -17.08 10.38
C THR A 218 12.89 -16.89 8.96
N VAL A 219 13.74 -17.79 8.47
CA VAL A 219 14.26 -17.73 7.09
C VAL A 219 13.14 -17.85 6.05
N ILE A 220 12.21 -18.81 6.23
CA ILE A 220 11.05 -18.96 5.33
C ILE A 220 10.22 -17.67 5.28
N CYS A 221 9.90 -17.09 6.44
CA CYS A 221 9.12 -15.87 6.57
C CYS A 221 9.82 -14.64 5.97
N LEU A 222 11.15 -14.54 6.10
CA LEU A 222 11.93 -13.47 5.46
C LEU A 222 11.97 -13.62 3.93
N LEU A 223 12.06 -14.85 3.41
CA LEU A 223 11.99 -15.11 1.97
C LEU A 223 10.61 -14.79 1.39
N ILE A 224 9.54 -15.12 2.11
CA ILE A 224 8.17 -14.69 1.76
C ILE A 224 8.08 -13.16 1.79
N LEU A 225 8.69 -12.50 2.79
CA LEU A 225 8.74 -11.04 2.86
C LEU A 225 9.47 -10.42 1.66
N VAL A 226 10.55 -11.01 1.14
CA VAL A 226 11.22 -10.52 -0.08
C VAL A 226 10.25 -10.54 -1.28
N GLY A 227 9.47 -11.62 -1.42
CA GLY A 227 8.38 -11.70 -2.39
C GLY A 227 7.34 -10.60 -2.20
N ALA A 228 6.78 -10.53 -1.00
CA ALA A 228 5.77 -9.54 -0.63
C ALA A 228 6.26 -8.11 -0.88
N ALA A 229 7.51 -7.79 -0.51
CA ALA A 229 8.13 -6.50 -0.73
C ALA A 229 8.24 -6.15 -2.22
N GLY A 230 8.54 -7.13 -3.08
CA GLY A 230 8.57 -6.97 -4.52
C GLY A 230 7.22 -6.56 -5.11
N LYS A 231 6.14 -7.30 -4.80
CA LYS A 231 4.78 -7.01 -5.30
C LYS A 231 4.11 -5.80 -4.63
N SER A 232 4.39 -5.56 -3.36
CA SER A 232 3.83 -4.46 -2.58
C SER A 232 4.69 -3.20 -2.59
N ALA A 233 5.75 -3.16 -3.41
CA ALA A 233 6.66 -2.03 -3.55
C ALA A 233 7.18 -1.50 -2.20
N GLN A 234 7.59 -2.41 -1.32
CA GLN A 234 8.19 -2.06 -0.04
C GLN A 234 9.69 -1.84 -0.19
N VAL A 235 10.31 -1.07 0.70
CA VAL A 235 11.77 -0.89 0.72
C VAL A 235 12.44 -2.27 0.92
N PRO A 236 13.47 -2.63 0.13
CA PRO A 236 14.16 -1.82 -0.88
C PRO A 236 13.58 -1.89 -2.30
N LEU A 237 12.63 -2.78 -2.58
CA LEU A 237 12.04 -3.04 -3.91
C LEU A 237 10.90 -2.08 -4.31
N HIS A 238 10.86 -0.87 -3.78
CA HIS A 238 9.81 0.13 -4.01
C HIS A 238 9.92 0.88 -5.34
N ALA A 239 11.13 0.92 -5.93
CA ALA A 239 11.50 1.87 -6.98
C ALA A 239 10.75 1.72 -8.31
N TRP A 240 9.99 0.64 -8.50
CA TRP A 240 9.18 0.46 -9.71
C TRP A 240 7.82 1.15 -9.66
N LEU A 241 7.29 1.42 -8.47
CA LEU A 241 5.92 1.89 -8.30
C LEU A 241 5.70 3.33 -8.78
N PRO A 242 6.58 4.31 -8.49
CA PRO A 242 6.38 5.68 -8.97
C PRO A 242 6.34 5.76 -10.49
N ASP A 243 7.24 5.04 -11.17
CA ASP A 243 7.33 5.06 -12.63
C ASP A 243 6.13 4.37 -13.26
N ALA A 244 5.60 3.30 -12.64
CA ALA A 244 4.43 2.57 -13.14
C ALA A 244 3.19 3.46 -13.35
N MET A 245 3.16 4.67 -12.75
CA MET A 245 2.11 5.66 -12.94
C MET A 245 2.10 6.30 -14.33
N LEU A 246 3.12 6.07 -15.16
CA LEU A 246 3.11 6.41 -16.58
C LEU A 246 2.11 5.56 -17.39
N GLY A 247 1.65 4.44 -16.83
CA GLY A 247 0.58 3.65 -17.42
C GLY A 247 -0.78 4.37 -17.42
N PRO A 248 -1.77 3.89 -18.20
CA PRO A 248 -3.11 4.47 -18.22
C PRO A 248 -3.73 4.50 -16.81
N ALA A 249 -4.47 5.56 -16.48
CA ALA A 249 -5.06 5.74 -15.13
C ALA A 249 -5.86 4.51 -14.60
N PRO A 250 -6.64 3.78 -15.42
CA PRO A 250 -7.30 2.56 -14.95
C PRO A 250 -6.33 1.44 -14.50
N VAL A 251 -5.13 1.36 -15.10
CA VAL A 251 -4.10 0.39 -14.72
C VAL A 251 -3.57 0.71 -13.33
N SER A 252 -3.21 1.97 -13.08
CA SER A 252 -2.74 2.44 -11.78
C SER A 252 -3.79 2.18 -10.70
N ALA A 253 -5.06 2.47 -10.99
CA ALA A 253 -6.16 2.14 -10.09
C ALA A 253 -6.25 0.64 -9.79
N LEU A 254 -6.13 -0.22 -10.81
CA LEU A 254 -6.23 -1.67 -10.62
C LEU A 254 -5.10 -2.22 -9.76
N ILE A 255 -3.86 -1.88 -10.12
CA ILE A 255 -2.64 -2.38 -9.49
C ILE A 255 -2.52 -1.89 -8.04
N LEU A 256 -2.81 -0.61 -7.78
CA LEU A 256 -2.62 0.02 -6.48
C LEU A 256 -3.79 -0.15 -5.51
N ALA A 257 -5.03 -0.08 -5.99
CA ALA A 257 -6.16 0.00 -5.08
C ALA A 257 -6.61 -1.37 -4.56
N ALA A 258 -6.51 -2.42 -5.39
CA ALA A 258 -7.20 -3.67 -5.10
C ALA A 258 -6.35 -4.94 -5.19
N THR A 259 -5.22 -4.94 -5.91
CA THR A 259 -4.69 -6.20 -6.42
C THR A 259 -3.20 -6.46 -6.19
N MET A 260 -2.30 -5.87 -6.98
CA MET A 260 -0.90 -6.29 -6.99
C MET A 260 -0.21 -5.99 -5.65
N VAL A 261 -0.42 -4.78 -5.11
CA VAL A 261 0.17 -4.41 -3.83
C VAL A 261 -0.51 -5.13 -2.66
N THR A 262 -1.77 -5.51 -2.79
CA THR A 262 -2.50 -6.25 -1.76
C THR A 262 -2.12 -7.73 -1.75
N ALA A 263 -1.68 -8.30 -2.87
CA ALA A 263 -1.19 -9.67 -2.95
C ALA A 263 0.00 -9.95 -2.00
N GLY A 264 0.93 -9.00 -1.88
CA GLY A 264 2.06 -9.15 -0.94
C GLY A 264 1.63 -9.10 0.53
N VAL A 265 0.66 -8.26 0.88
CA VAL A 265 0.07 -8.25 2.22
C VAL A 265 -0.73 -9.54 2.47
N TYR A 266 -1.45 -10.02 1.45
CA TYR A 266 -2.24 -11.24 1.51
C TYR A 266 -1.39 -12.48 1.82
N ILE A 267 -0.22 -12.66 1.19
CA ILE A 267 0.63 -13.83 1.46
C ILE A 267 1.21 -13.82 2.88
N ILE A 268 1.53 -12.64 3.42
CA ILE A 268 1.98 -12.48 4.82
C ILE A 268 0.83 -12.85 5.77
N ALA A 269 -0.36 -12.30 5.55
CA ALA A 269 -1.54 -12.59 6.37
C ALA A 269 -1.95 -14.07 6.30
N ARG A 270 -1.94 -14.65 5.09
CA ARG A 270 -2.22 -16.07 4.84
C ARG A 270 -1.24 -16.98 5.56
N SER A 271 0.04 -16.59 5.63
CA SER A 271 1.10 -17.34 6.30
C SER A 271 1.27 -16.94 7.77
N SER A 272 0.28 -16.28 8.38
CA SER A 272 0.35 -15.77 9.76
C SER A 272 0.78 -16.82 10.79
N VAL A 273 0.35 -18.08 10.62
CA VAL A 273 0.75 -19.21 11.47
C VAL A 273 2.26 -19.42 11.47
N LEU A 274 2.95 -19.20 10.34
CA LEU A 274 4.41 -19.28 10.29
C LEU A 274 5.04 -18.07 11.03
N TYR A 275 4.48 -16.88 10.85
CA TYR A 275 4.99 -15.64 11.47
C TYR A 275 4.81 -15.61 13.00
N THR A 276 3.76 -16.21 13.55
CA THR A 276 3.57 -16.26 15.02
C THR A 276 4.63 -17.11 15.73
N HIS A 277 5.26 -18.04 15.00
CA HIS A 277 6.38 -18.85 15.50
C HIS A 277 7.76 -18.26 15.13
N ALA A 278 7.80 -17.14 14.42
CA ALA A 278 9.03 -16.45 13.99
C ALA A 278 9.00 -14.95 14.37
N PRO A 279 9.15 -14.59 15.66
CA PRO A 279 9.02 -13.21 16.14
C PRO A 279 9.99 -12.23 15.46
N GLU A 280 11.22 -12.68 15.18
CA GLU A 280 12.23 -11.87 14.49
C GLU A 280 11.80 -11.51 13.07
N ALA A 281 11.22 -12.45 12.32
CA ALA A 281 10.69 -12.15 10.99
C ALA A 281 9.52 -11.15 11.05
N LEU A 282 8.65 -11.26 12.05
CA LEU A 282 7.54 -10.33 12.27
C LEU A 282 8.03 -8.91 12.60
N LEU A 283 9.10 -8.79 13.39
CA LEU A 283 9.77 -7.51 13.65
C LEU A 283 10.33 -6.90 12.37
N VAL A 284 10.99 -7.70 11.51
CA VAL A 284 11.50 -7.21 10.22
C VAL A 284 10.38 -6.74 9.31
N VAL A 285 9.25 -7.46 9.25
CA VAL A 285 8.05 -7.00 8.51
C VAL A 285 7.60 -5.63 9.01
N ALA A 286 7.53 -5.45 10.34
CA ALA A 286 7.13 -4.19 10.96
C ALA A 286 8.10 -3.04 10.64
N ILE A 287 9.42 -3.30 10.70
CA ILE A 287 10.46 -2.32 10.36
C ILE A 287 10.37 -1.92 8.90
N VAL A 288 10.29 -2.89 7.97
CA VAL A 288 10.19 -2.63 6.53
C VAL A 288 8.94 -1.81 6.22
N GLY A 289 7.79 -2.16 6.82
CA GLY A 289 6.55 -1.41 6.67
C GLY A 289 6.65 0.02 7.21
N ALA A 290 7.20 0.20 8.41
CA ALA A 290 7.37 1.51 9.03
C ALA A 290 8.32 2.42 8.25
N VAL A 291 9.47 1.89 7.81
CA VAL A 291 10.44 2.61 6.98
C VAL A 291 9.82 2.98 5.64
N THR A 292 9.11 2.04 4.99
CA THR A 292 8.44 2.32 3.72
C THR A 292 7.36 3.40 3.89
N ALA A 293 6.56 3.34 4.94
CA ALA A 293 5.53 4.34 5.21
C ALA A 293 6.13 5.74 5.43
N LEU A 294 7.16 5.86 6.28
CA LEU A 294 7.85 7.12 6.53
C LEU A 294 8.49 7.66 5.25
N PHE A 295 9.21 6.81 4.51
CA PHE A 295 9.91 7.19 3.28
C PHE A 295 8.96 7.57 2.14
N ALA A 296 7.87 6.82 1.96
CA ALA A 296 6.85 7.14 0.97
C ALA A 296 6.12 8.45 1.31
N ALA A 297 5.83 8.70 2.60
CA ALA A 297 5.19 9.93 3.05
C ALA A 297 6.08 11.15 2.79
N THR A 298 7.38 11.07 3.06
CA THR A 298 8.32 12.19 2.80
C THR A 298 8.46 12.47 1.31
N ILE A 299 8.55 11.44 0.46
CA ILE A 299 8.52 11.60 -1.00
C ILE A 299 7.20 12.26 -1.43
N GLY A 300 6.07 11.79 -0.90
CA GLY A 300 4.75 12.30 -1.23
C GLY A 300 4.57 13.79 -0.94
N LEU A 301 5.19 14.32 0.11
CA LEU A 301 5.18 15.76 0.43
C LEU A 301 5.94 16.61 -0.60
N ALA A 302 6.94 16.04 -1.28
CA ALA A 302 7.76 16.73 -2.27
C ALA A 302 7.23 16.59 -3.71
N GLN A 303 6.25 15.71 -3.95
CA GLN A 303 5.65 15.52 -5.28
C GLN A 303 4.85 16.75 -5.71
N THR A 304 4.95 17.17 -6.96
CA THR A 304 4.23 18.35 -7.48
C THR A 304 2.93 18.01 -8.21
N ASP A 305 2.74 16.73 -8.55
CA ASP A 305 1.75 16.31 -9.55
C ASP A 305 0.40 15.85 -8.94
N GLY A 306 0.24 15.96 -7.62
CA GLY A 306 -0.99 15.59 -6.91
C GLY A 306 -2.05 16.69 -6.92
N TRP A 307 -2.95 16.68 -7.91
CA TRP A 307 -4.02 17.69 -8.00
C TRP A 307 -5.02 17.66 -6.84
N ALA A 308 -5.29 16.48 -6.26
CA ALA A 308 -6.36 16.29 -5.29
C ALA A 308 -5.96 16.51 -3.82
N ILE A 309 -4.69 16.26 -3.45
CA ILE A 309 -4.22 16.34 -2.05
C ILE A 309 -3.13 17.41 -1.89
N ILE A 310 -2.16 17.42 -2.80
CA ILE A 310 -0.98 18.29 -2.70
C ILE A 310 -1.33 19.73 -3.06
N ARG A 311 -2.15 19.97 -4.10
CA ARG A 311 -2.55 21.34 -4.48
C ARG A 311 -3.38 22.05 -3.39
N PRO A 312 -4.38 21.43 -2.74
CA PRO A 312 -5.08 22.04 -1.60
C PRO A 312 -4.16 22.31 -0.41
N LEU A 313 -3.31 21.34 -0.01
CA LEU A 313 -2.36 21.51 1.09
C LEU A 313 -1.33 22.61 0.80
N GLY A 314 -0.80 22.64 -0.42
CA GLY A 314 0.11 23.70 -0.89
C GLY A 314 -0.57 25.07 -0.95
N SER A 315 -1.87 25.12 -1.28
CA SER A 315 -2.66 26.35 -1.21
C SER A 315 -2.82 26.84 0.23
N ILE A 316 -3.11 25.94 1.18
CA ILE A 316 -3.18 26.28 2.61
C ILE A 316 -1.82 26.77 3.11
N SER A 317 -0.72 26.11 2.74
CA SER A 317 0.62 26.56 3.12
C SER A 317 0.95 27.95 2.59
N ARG A 318 0.79 28.17 1.28
CA ARG A 318 1.12 29.46 0.62
C ARG A 318 0.18 30.60 1.00
N ASN A 319 -1.09 30.32 1.30
CA ASN A 319 -2.10 31.35 1.53
C ASN A 319 -2.43 31.60 3.01
N LEU A 320 -2.21 30.61 3.88
CA LEU A 320 -2.60 30.64 5.29
C LEU A 320 -1.40 30.49 6.24
N LEU A 321 -0.62 29.40 6.16
CA LEU A 321 0.39 29.07 7.18
C LEU A 321 1.50 30.12 7.29
N TRP A 322 2.05 30.58 6.15
CA TRP A 322 3.05 31.66 6.11
C TRP A 322 2.53 32.96 6.76
N LYS A 323 1.25 33.31 6.54
CA LYS A 323 0.68 34.54 7.13
C LYS A 323 0.51 34.42 8.64
N ILE A 324 0.15 33.24 9.13
CA ILE A 324 -0.02 33.01 10.56
C ILE A 324 1.36 32.96 11.25
N ILE A 325 2.28 32.15 10.74
CA ILE A 325 3.57 31.92 11.41
C ILE A 325 4.49 33.12 11.21
N ASP A 326 4.78 33.52 9.97
CA ASP A 326 5.79 34.55 9.72
C ASP A 326 5.25 35.96 9.98
N VAL A 327 4.07 36.30 9.44
CA VAL A 327 3.53 37.67 9.55
C VAL A 327 2.89 37.94 10.92
N TRP A 328 2.15 36.98 11.49
CA TRP A 328 1.43 37.21 12.74
C TRP A 328 2.24 36.82 13.98
N VAL A 329 2.92 35.67 13.97
CA VAL A 329 3.72 35.24 15.11
C VAL A 329 5.10 35.91 15.11
N ILE A 330 5.94 35.68 14.10
CA ILE A 330 7.33 36.18 14.12
C ILE A 330 7.38 37.71 14.05
N ASP A 331 6.78 38.28 13.02
CA ASP A 331 6.72 39.73 12.83
C ASP A 331 5.89 40.45 13.89
N GLY A 332 4.80 39.82 14.36
CA GLY A 332 3.97 40.38 15.42
C GLY A 332 4.70 40.43 16.76
N MET A 333 5.44 39.37 17.10
CA MET A 333 6.27 39.33 18.30
C MET A 333 7.40 40.35 18.25
N THR A 334 8.11 40.46 17.12
CA THR A 334 9.22 41.42 16.96
C THR A 334 8.74 42.86 17.02
N ARG A 335 7.66 43.22 16.31
CA ARG A 335 7.05 44.56 16.38
C ARG A 335 6.48 44.86 17.77
N GLY A 336 5.87 43.87 18.41
CA GLY A 336 5.35 43.96 19.77
C GLY A 336 6.44 44.28 20.80
N LEU A 337 7.57 43.56 20.72
CA LEU A 337 8.72 43.80 21.58
C LEU A 337 9.33 45.19 21.33
N ALA A 338 9.57 45.54 20.06
CA ALA A 338 10.13 46.84 19.68
C ALA A 338 9.24 48.00 20.18
N SER A 339 7.92 47.90 20.00
CA SER A 339 6.99 48.94 20.46
C SER A 339 6.95 49.09 21.98
N ARG A 340 7.08 47.99 22.75
CA ARG A 340 7.16 48.03 24.22
C ARG A 340 8.47 48.65 24.70
N VAL A 341 9.59 48.33 24.06
CA VAL A 341 10.90 48.94 24.37
C VAL A 341 10.88 50.44 24.07
N LEU A 342 10.33 50.85 22.93
CA LEU A 342 10.19 52.27 22.58
C LEU A 342 9.26 53.01 23.55
N ARG A 343 8.11 52.42 23.91
CA ARG A 343 7.19 53.00 24.91
C ARG A 343 7.82 53.12 26.29
N PHE A 344 8.63 52.13 26.70
CA PHE A 344 9.39 52.21 27.94
C PHE A 344 10.45 53.31 27.88
N GLY A 345 11.15 53.45 26.74
CA GLY A 345 12.10 54.55 26.51
C GLY A 345 11.43 55.93 26.53
N ASP A 346 10.22 56.06 25.97
CA ASP A 346 9.42 57.29 26.03
C ASP A 346 8.96 57.61 27.45
N TRP A 347 8.53 56.59 28.20
CA TRP A 347 8.16 56.74 29.61
C TRP A 347 9.38 57.13 30.46
N ALA A 348 10.52 56.46 30.30
CA ALA A 348 11.75 56.75 31.03
C ALA A 348 12.28 58.15 30.71
N ARG A 349 12.16 58.62 29.46
CA ARG A 349 12.50 60.01 29.09
C ARG A 349 11.70 61.06 29.84
N ARG A 350 10.45 60.77 30.22
CA ARG A 350 9.63 61.72 31.01
C ARG A 350 10.10 61.90 32.45
N TRP A 351 10.89 60.96 32.99
CA TRP A 351 11.49 61.08 34.33
C TRP A 351 12.78 61.90 34.32
N GLN A 352 13.38 62.12 33.15
CA GLN A 352 14.55 62.97 33.01
C GLN A 352 14.09 64.43 32.95
N SER A 353 14.00 65.11 34.10
CA SER A 353 13.53 66.49 34.18
C SER A 353 14.51 67.53 33.60
N GLY A 354 15.71 67.11 33.18
CA GLY A 354 16.78 67.98 32.65
C GLY A 354 17.27 69.07 33.61
N ASN A 355 16.70 69.17 34.82
CA ASN A 355 16.89 70.25 35.75
C ASN A 355 17.75 69.77 36.92
N ILE A 356 19.00 70.24 36.97
CA ILE A 356 19.99 69.88 38.00
C ILE A 356 19.44 70.08 39.43
N ARG A 357 18.56 71.07 39.63
CA ARG A 357 17.93 71.34 40.94
C ARG A 357 17.04 70.19 41.42
N SER A 358 16.30 69.55 40.51
CA SER A 358 15.45 68.39 40.86
C SER A 358 16.28 67.18 41.24
N TYR A 359 17.40 66.93 40.53
CA TYR A 359 18.31 65.83 40.89
C TYR A 359 19.02 66.08 42.23
N ALA A 360 19.45 67.32 42.49
CA ALA A 360 20.01 67.69 43.79
C ALA A 360 19.01 67.47 44.94
N ALA A 361 17.73 67.83 44.74
CA ALA A 361 16.68 67.58 45.74
C ALA A 361 16.49 66.08 46.01
N TRP A 362 16.43 65.24 44.96
CA TRP A 362 16.34 63.79 45.12
C TRP A 362 17.57 63.19 45.82
N MET A 363 18.78 63.69 45.53
CA MET A 363 20.00 63.24 46.22
C MET A 363 19.99 63.59 47.70
N VAL A 364 19.51 64.79 48.07
CA VAL A 364 19.39 65.20 49.48
C VAL A 364 18.35 64.35 50.21
N ILE A 365 17.18 64.13 49.61
CA ILE A 365 16.15 63.23 50.18
C ILE A 365 16.73 61.81 50.36
N GLY A 366 17.45 61.30 49.36
CA GLY A 366 18.11 60.00 49.42
C GLY A 366 19.16 59.93 50.55
N ALA A 367 19.98 60.96 50.71
CA ALA A 367 20.97 61.04 51.79
C ALA A 367 20.31 61.10 53.17
N ILE A 368 19.21 61.86 53.33
CA ILE A 368 18.46 61.93 54.59
C ILE A 368 17.84 60.57 54.93
N LEU A 369 17.22 59.89 53.96
CA LEU A 369 16.64 58.56 54.17
C LEU A 369 17.71 57.54 54.52
N LEU A 370 18.85 57.58 53.86
CA LEU A 370 19.96 56.65 54.11
C LEU A 370 20.59 56.89 55.48
N ILE A 371 20.78 58.15 55.88
CA ILE A 371 21.24 58.50 57.23
C ILE A 371 20.19 58.09 58.28
N GLY A 372 18.90 58.36 58.03
CA GLY A 372 17.81 57.97 58.93
C GLY A 372 17.71 56.46 59.12
N PHE A 373 17.91 55.69 58.04
CA PHE A 373 17.99 54.23 58.08
C PHE A 373 19.24 53.76 58.84
N MET A 374 20.41 54.33 58.57
CA MET A 374 21.67 53.94 59.24
C MET A 374 21.71 54.30 60.72
N THR A 375 21.02 55.36 61.14
CA THR A 375 20.97 55.83 62.53
C THR A 375 19.82 55.22 63.34
N GLY A 376 18.98 54.38 62.71
CA GLY A 376 17.83 53.74 63.36
C GLY A 376 16.66 54.70 63.67
N LEU A 377 16.70 55.93 63.16
CA LEU A 377 15.65 56.94 63.29
C LEU A 377 14.44 56.67 62.39
N ILE A 378 14.65 55.89 61.32
CA ILE A 378 13.62 55.46 60.37
C ILE A 378 13.73 53.94 60.26
N ALA A 379 13.01 53.22 61.12
CA ALA A 379 12.77 51.79 60.98
C ALA A 379 11.49 51.55 60.17
#